data_AF-A0A9D7ZZD7-F1
#
_entry.id   AF-A0A9D7ZZD7-F1
#
_cell.length_a   1.000
_cell.length_b   1.000
_cell.length_c   1.000
_cell.angle_alpha   90.00
_cell.angle_beta   90.00
_cell.angle_gamma   90.00
#
_symmetry.space_group_name_H-M   'P 1'
#
loop_
_entity.id
_entity.type
_entity.pdbx_description
1 polymer ?
#
loop_
_entity_poly.entity_id
_entity_poly.type
_entity_poly.pdbx_seq_one_letter_code
_entity_poly.pdbx_strand_id
1 'polypeptide(L)' 'MKKNKATSAQKIQSSVEEYTYFVLEGLIGNKGTSKSDVVSYIIKSWIDTNIQLLKEYDLSFKDFKKAKNN' A
#
# COMPACT_ATOMS: atom_id res chain seq x y z
N MET A 1 29.27 -12.15 -8.47
CA MET A 1 27.78 -12.18 -8.60
C MET A 1 27.18 -11.57 -7.35
N LYS A 2 26.56 -10.38 -7.44
CA LYS A 2 25.87 -9.77 -6.29
C LYS A 2 24.56 -10.53 -6.05
N LYS A 3 24.42 -11.17 -4.90
CA LYS A 3 23.17 -11.85 -4.49
C LYS A 3 22.10 -10.76 -4.32
N ASN A 4 21.05 -10.81 -5.15
CA ASN A 4 19.85 -9.99 -4.93
C ASN A 4 19.26 -10.40 -3.58
N LYS A 5 19.37 -9.52 -2.58
CA LYS A 5 18.79 -9.72 -1.25
C LYS A 5 17.28 -9.68 -1.44
N ALA A 6 16.63 -10.84 -1.40
CA ALA A 6 15.18 -10.94 -1.43
C ALA A 6 14.64 -10.12 -0.25
N THR A 7 13.98 -9.00 -0.54
CA THR A 7 13.26 -8.22 0.46
C THR A 7 12.08 -9.08 0.92
N SER A 8 12.16 -9.60 2.14
CA SER A 8 11.05 -10.35 2.74
C SER A 8 9.82 -9.45 2.83
N ALA A 9 8.72 -9.86 2.22
CA ALA A 9 7.45 -9.18 2.39
C ALA A 9 7.05 -9.23 3.86
N GLN A 10 6.95 -8.07 4.51
CA GLN A 10 6.43 -7.99 5.87
C GLN A 10 4.92 -8.13 5.83
N LYS A 11 4.37 -9.04 6.64
CA LYS A 11 2.93 -9.20 6.82
C LYS A 11 2.49 -8.34 7.99
N ILE A 12 1.46 -7.53 7.78
CA ILE A 12 0.80 -6.74 8.82
C ILE A 12 -0.61 -7.29 8.95
N GLN A 13 -1.03 -7.57 10.18
CA GLN A 13 -2.39 -7.97 10.50
C GLN A 13 -3.09 -6.78 11.19
N SER A 14 -4.30 -6.47 10.75
CA SER A 14 -5.12 -5.42 11.35
C SER A 14 -6.55 -5.91 11.46
N SER A 15 -7.21 -5.53 12.56
CA SER A 15 -8.64 -5.68 12.73
C SER A 15 -9.33 -4.37 12.34
N VAL A 16 -10.50 -4.46 11.70
CA VAL A 16 -11.31 -3.32 11.30
C VAL A 16 -12.78 -3.62 11.60
N GLU A 17 -13.60 -2.58 11.68
CA GLU A 17 -15.05 -2.72 11.83
C GLU A 17 -15.68 -3.43 10.63
N GLU A 18 -16.82 -4.09 10.85
CA GLU A 18 -17.50 -4.88 9.82
C GLU A 18 -17.89 -4.05 8.59
N TYR A 19 -18.36 -2.82 8.80
CA TYR A 19 -18.68 -1.92 7.68
C TYR A 19 -17.44 -1.56 6.86
N THR A 20 -16.29 -1.32 7.52
CA THR A 20 -15.02 -1.06 6.83
C THR A 20 -14.61 -2.30 6.02
N TYR A 21 -14.75 -3.49 6.59
CA TYR A 21 -14.49 -4.74 5.89
C TYR A 21 -15.38 -4.91 4.65
N PHE A 22 -16.68 -4.62 4.76
CA PHE A 22 -17.62 -4.65 3.64
C PHE A 22 -17.21 -3.69 2.51
N VAL A 23 -16.82 -2.47 2.85
CA VAL A 23 -16.33 -1.49 1.85
C VAL A 23 -15.06 -1.99 1.16
N LEU A 24 -14.10 -2.56 1.90
CA LEU A 24 -12.87 -3.11 1.33
C LEU A 24 -13.15 -4.23 0.33
N GLU A 25 -14.08 -5.14 0.63
CA GLU A 25 -14.50 -6.20 -0.29
C GLU A 25 -15.11 -5.63 -1.58
N GLY A 26 -15.96 -4.60 -1.47
CA GLY A 26 -16.59 -3.95 -2.63
C GLY A 26 -15.61 -3.23 -3.57
N LEU A 27 -14.39 -2.94 -3.11
CA LEU A 27 -13.34 -2.31 -3.92
C LEU A 27 -12.45 -3.31 -4.67
N ILE A 28 -12.56 -4.60 -4.36
CA ILE A 28 -11.83 -5.66 -5.08
C ILE A 28 -12.33 -5.72 -6.53
N GLY A 29 -11.41 -5.95 -7.47
CA GLY A 29 -11.65 -5.85 -8.91
C GLY A 29 -11.53 -4.44 -9.47
N ASN A 30 -11.88 -3.41 -8.67
CA ASN A 30 -11.78 -2.00 -9.07
C ASN A 30 -10.44 -1.36 -8.70
N LYS A 31 -9.94 -1.61 -7.47
CA LYS A 31 -8.73 -0.99 -6.92
C LYS A 31 -7.59 -1.98 -6.64
N GLY A 32 -7.85 -3.27 -6.78
CA GLY A 32 -6.86 -4.33 -6.59
C GLY A 32 -7.46 -5.72 -6.81
N THR A 33 -6.62 -6.75 -6.93
CA THR A 33 -7.04 -8.14 -7.13
C THR A 33 -7.33 -8.90 -5.84
N SER A 34 -6.97 -8.33 -4.70
CA SER A 34 -7.19 -8.88 -3.37
C SER A 34 -7.41 -7.76 -2.35
N LYS A 35 -7.93 -8.10 -1.16
CA LYS A 35 -7.99 -7.17 -0.02
C LYS A 35 -6.65 -6.48 0.24
N SER A 36 -5.57 -7.25 0.24
CA SER A 36 -4.22 -6.72 0.48
C SER A 36 -3.78 -5.72 -0.58
N ASP A 37 -4.15 -5.95 -1.85
CA ASP A 37 -3.87 -5.00 -2.93
C ASP A 37 -4.69 -3.72 -2.76
N VAL A 38 -5.97 -3.84 -2.43
CA VAL A 38 -6.85 -2.70 -2.18
C VAL A 38 -6.33 -1.85 -1.00
N VAL A 39 -5.99 -2.49 0.12
CA VAL A 39 -5.40 -1.79 1.28
C VAL A 39 -4.07 -1.15 0.90
N SER A 40 -3.22 -1.85 0.15
CA SER A 40 -1.95 -1.30 -0.34
C SER A 40 -2.17 -0.08 -1.25
N TYR A 41 -3.18 -0.11 -2.11
CA TYR A 41 -3.57 1.01 -2.95
C TYR A 41 -4.00 2.22 -2.12
N ILE A 42 -4.84 2.00 -1.10
CA ILE A 42 -5.34 3.07 -0.21
C ILE A 42 -4.17 3.73 0.53
N ILE A 43 -3.30 2.93 1.16
CA ILE A 43 -2.15 3.44 1.90
C ILE A 43 -1.21 4.24 1.00
N LYS A 44 -0.89 3.72 -0.19
CA LYS A 44 -0.03 4.43 -1.16
C LYS A 44 -0.66 5.74 -1.62
N SER A 45 -1.95 5.71 -1.97
CA SER A 45 -2.68 6.91 -2.40
C SER A 45 -2.72 7.98 -1.31
N TRP A 46 -2.89 7.56 -0.05
CA TRP A 46 -2.87 8.46 1.09
C TRP A 46 -1.47 9.04 1.31
N ILE A 47 -0.41 8.23 1.24
CA ILE A 47 0.98 8.70 1.36
C ILE A 47 1.29 9.73 0.26
N ASP A 48 0.94 9.43 -0.99
CA ASP A 48 1.17 10.32 -2.12
C ASP A 48 0.46 11.67 -1.92
N THR A 49 -0.78 11.63 -1.42
CA THR A 49 -1.59 12.84 -1.15
C THR A 49 -1.01 13.66 0.00
N ASN A 50 -0.38 13.01 0.99
CA ASN A 50 0.10 13.65 2.22
C ASN A 50 1.62 13.74 2.29
N ILE A 51 2.33 13.64 1.16
CA ILE A 51 3.80 13.54 1.16
C ILE A 51 4.49 14.74 1.79
N GLN A 52 3.92 15.95 1.67
CA GLN A 52 4.47 17.15 2.30
C GLN A 52 4.32 17.10 3.83
N LEU A 53 3.12 16.76 4.31
CA LEU A 53 2.86 16.54 5.74
C LEU A 53 3.83 15.50 6.31
N LEU A 54 4.01 14.38 5.61
CA LEU A 54 4.92 13.32 6.06
C LEU A 54 6.39 13.79 6.15
N LYS A 55 6.83 14.67 5.25
CA LYS A 55 8.17 15.29 5.33
C LYS A 55 8.32 16.22 6.54
N GLU A 56 7.26 16.92 6.96
CA GLU A 56 7.29 17.73 8.18
C GLU A 56 7.51 16.87 9.44
N TYR A 57 7.04 15.62 9.41
CA TYR A 57 7.30 14.61 10.44
C TYR A 57 8.61 13.81 10.23
N ASP A 58 9.47 14.23 9.29
CA ASP A 58 10.71 13.54 8.92
C ASP A 58 10.50 12.09 8.40
N LEU A 59 9.29 11.79 7.91
CA LEU A 59 8.96 10.51 7.28
C LEU A 59 9.19 10.60 5.77
N SER A 60 10.34 10.07 5.32
CA SER A 60 10.68 10.00 3.90
C SER A 60 10.42 8.61 3.32
N PHE A 61 9.60 8.56 2.27
CA PHE A 61 9.33 7.34 1.50
C PHE A 61 10.13 7.41 0.21
N LYS A 62 10.89 6.35 -0.12
CA LYS A 62 11.51 6.24 -1.45
C LYS A 62 10.39 6.14 -2.48
N ASP A 63 10.49 6.90 -3.58
CA ASP A 63 9.55 6.86 -4.70
C ASP A 63 9.22 5.39 -5.02
N PHE A 64 7.98 5.00 -4.76
CA PHE A 64 7.51 3.67 -5.11
C PHE A 64 7.33 3.68 -6.62
N LYS A 65 8.41 3.39 -7.36
CA LYS A 65 8.36 3.31 -8.83
C LYS A 65 7.25 2.33 -9.19
N LYS A 66 6.14 2.86 -9.70
CA LYS A 66 5.04 2.07 -10.28
C LYS A 66 5.70 1.08 -11.24
N ALA A 67 5.61 -0.21 -10.95
CA ALA A 67 6.01 -1.20 -11.92
C ALA A 67 5.13 -0.95 -13.15
N LYS A 68 5.73 -0.49 -14.25
CA LYS A 68 5.06 -0.42 -15.55
C LYS A 68 4.72 -1.85 -15.93
N ASN A 69 3.46 -2.23 -15.83
CA ASN A 69 2.96 -3.38 -16.56
C ASN A 69 2.89 -2.94 -18.03
N ASN A 70 3.84 -3.42 -18.83
CA ASN A 70 3.73 -3.45 -20.29
C ASN A 70 2.79 -4.58 -20.68
#